data_AF-A0A0P4W4C7-F1
#
_entry.id   AF-A0A0P4W4C7-F1
#
_cell.length_a   1.000
_cell.length_b   1.000
_cell.length_c   1.000
_cell.angle_alpha   90.00
_cell.angle_beta   90.00
_cell.angle_gamma   90.00
#
_symmetry.space_group_name_H-M   'P 1'
#
loop_
_entity.id
_entity.type
_entity.pdbx_description
1 polymer ?
#
loop_
_entity_poly.entity_id
_entity_poly.type
_entity_poly.pdbx_seq_one_letter_code
_entity_poly.pdbx_strand_id
1 'polypeptide(L)'
;MYTRPEASIFNIDGFILRVTLDMLSVQSNNDIPWDVKKPKAFWRGRDSRRERLDLIDLARAHPHLFNASLTNFFFFKEEEEQYGPKEKHISFFNFFDYKYQISIDGTVAAYRLPYLLGGSSVVLKQDSPYYEFFYHELKPNVHYIPFKRDLSDLVEKIEWARANDDQVKIIAENGRKYAQENLMPRDVYCYHAALFKEWSKRLTSEVRVRPGMEHVPIEEHEKRFGSCRCHRLTRHDEL
;
A
#
# COMPACT_ATOMS: atom_id res chain seq x y z
N MET A 1 29.11 7.97 -5.04
CA MET A 1 27.87 8.67 -4.63
C MET A 1 26.86 8.48 -5.76
N TYR A 2 26.08 7.40 -5.71
CA TYR A 2 24.99 7.19 -6.66
C TYR A 2 23.81 8.02 -6.17
N THR A 3 23.56 9.17 -6.78
CA THR A 3 22.28 9.86 -6.65
C THR A 3 21.23 8.95 -7.24
N ARG A 4 20.27 8.52 -6.41
CA ARG A 4 19.06 7.88 -6.92
C ARG A 4 18.47 8.76 -8.01
N PRO A 5 17.89 8.19 -9.07
CA PRO A 5 16.91 8.94 -9.81
C PRO A 5 15.88 9.38 -8.75
N GLU A 6 15.55 10.67 -8.71
CA GLU A 6 14.26 11.04 -8.14
C GLU A 6 13.18 10.24 -8.90
N ALA A 7 11.89 10.48 -8.70
CA ALA A 7 11.02 10.31 -9.85
C ALA A 7 11.45 11.37 -10.91
N SER A 8 12.63 11.21 -11.49
CA SER A 8 13.20 12.05 -12.52
C SER A 8 12.42 11.71 -13.75
N ILE A 9 11.46 12.58 -14.03
CA ILE A 9 10.98 12.96 -15.34
C ILE A 9 11.99 12.47 -16.40
N PHE A 10 11.73 11.32 -17.01
CA PHE A 10 12.48 10.91 -18.19
C PHE A 10 11.98 11.79 -19.32
N ASN A 11 12.76 12.81 -19.68
CA ASN A 11 12.47 13.62 -20.85
C ASN A 11 13.06 12.89 -22.06
N ILE A 12 12.30 11.91 -22.57
CA ILE A 12 12.51 11.35 -23.90
C ILE A 12 11.41 11.99 -24.76
N ASP A 13 11.83 12.82 -25.72
CA ASP A 13 10.95 13.44 -26.72
C ASP A 13 9.77 14.28 -26.16
N GLY A 14 9.97 14.99 -25.04
CA GLY A 14 8.98 15.95 -24.54
C GLY A 14 7.76 15.33 -23.83
N PHE A 15 7.76 14.03 -23.55
CA PHE A 15 6.72 13.37 -22.76
C PHE A 15 7.16 13.20 -21.30
N ILE A 16 6.39 13.76 -20.36
CA ILE A 16 6.54 13.50 -18.93
C ILE A 16 6.01 12.09 -18.65
N LEU A 17 6.91 11.10 -18.58
CA LEU A 17 6.58 9.77 -18.07
C LEU A 17 6.38 9.85 -16.55
N ARG A 18 5.11 9.92 -16.12
CA ARG A 18 4.76 9.54 -14.75
C ARG A 18 5.01 8.03 -14.62
N VAL A 19 5.99 7.64 -13.81
CA VAL A 19 6.04 6.25 -13.34
C VAL A 19 4.76 6.03 -12.54
N THR A 20 3.85 5.24 -13.11
CA THR A 20 2.62 4.84 -12.44
C THR A 20 3.00 4.13 -11.15
N LEU A 21 2.31 4.45 -10.05
CA LEU A 21 2.47 3.68 -8.82
C LEU A 21 1.84 2.30 -9.05
N ASP A 22 2.67 1.33 -9.39
CA ASP A 22 2.29 -0.07 -9.56
C ASP A 22 3.26 -0.98 -8.78
N MET A 23 2.84 -2.24 -8.53
CA MET A 23 3.59 -3.18 -7.71
C MET A 23 4.97 -3.51 -8.28
N LEU A 24 5.12 -3.58 -9.62
CA LEU A 24 6.40 -3.87 -10.27
C LEU A 24 7.37 -2.70 -10.07
N SER A 25 6.88 -1.47 -10.23
CA SER A 25 7.67 -0.26 -9.97
C SER A 25 8.13 -0.18 -8.51
N VAL A 26 7.26 -0.52 -7.55
CA VAL A 26 7.62 -0.55 -6.12
C VAL A 26 8.72 -1.57 -5.83
N GLN A 27 8.59 -2.78 -6.38
CA GLN A 27 9.55 -3.86 -6.16
C GLN A 27 10.92 -3.56 -6.76
N SER A 28 10.94 -2.85 -7.89
CA SER A 28 12.15 -2.49 -8.63
C SER A 28 12.92 -1.31 -8.03
N ASN A 29 12.27 -0.46 -7.21
CA ASN A 29 12.86 0.76 -6.63
C ASN A 29 13.13 0.61 -5.12
N ASN A 30 13.83 -0.47 -4.74
CA ASN A 30 14.10 -0.83 -3.34
C ASN A 30 15.61 -0.79 -3.01
N ASP A 31 16.31 0.21 -3.52
CA ASP A 31 17.78 0.21 -3.59
C ASP A 31 18.49 0.55 -2.28
N ILE A 32 17.78 1.02 -1.24
CA ILE A 32 18.42 1.27 0.07
C ILE A 32 18.48 0.00 0.91
N PRO A 33 19.70 -0.48 1.26
CA PRO A 33 19.88 -1.54 2.24
C PRO A 33 19.29 -1.17 3.60
N TRP A 34 18.73 -2.17 4.30
CA TRP A 34 18.09 -1.99 5.61
C TRP A 34 18.90 -1.14 6.59
N ASP A 35 20.21 -1.39 6.68
CA ASP A 35 21.10 -0.75 7.67
C ASP A 35 21.37 0.74 7.39
N VAL A 36 21.08 1.20 6.17
CA VAL A 36 21.23 2.61 5.75
C VAL A 36 19.92 3.39 5.92
N LYS A 37 18.79 2.71 6.10
CA LYS A 37 17.48 3.36 6.27
C LYS A 37 17.45 4.17 7.58
N LYS A 38 16.76 5.30 7.53
CA LYS A 38 16.53 6.14 8.71
C LYS A 38 15.65 5.38 9.70
N PRO A 39 16.04 5.26 10.98
CA PRO A 39 15.28 4.52 12.00
C PRO A 39 14.13 5.38 12.55
N LYS A 40 13.26 5.88 11.67
CA LYS A 40 12.08 6.68 12.00
C LYS A 40 10.83 6.12 11.36
N ALA A 41 9.70 6.33 12.01
CA ALA A 41 8.37 6.08 11.50
C ALA A 41 7.96 7.15 10.51
N PHE A 42 7.51 6.72 9.34
CA PHE A 42 7.24 7.58 8.20
C PHE A 42 5.78 7.52 7.78
N TRP A 43 5.22 8.69 7.50
CA TRP A 43 3.88 8.82 6.94
C TRP A 43 3.73 10.12 6.14
N ARG A 44 3.04 10.03 5.00
CA ARG A 44 2.51 11.19 4.26
C ARG A 44 1.12 10.86 3.74
N GLY A 45 0.18 11.78 3.94
CA GLY A 45 -1.17 11.57 3.47
C GLY A 45 -2.09 12.77 3.69
N ARG A 46 -3.35 12.59 3.30
CA ARG A 46 -4.40 13.59 3.51
C ARG A 46 -5.09 13.36 4.85
N ASP A 47 -5.74 14.40 5.33
CA ASP A 47 -6.57 14.49 6.53
C ASP A 47 -7.87 13.68 6.48
N SER A 48 -7.94 12.54 5.79
CA SER A 48 -9.21 11.82 5.57
C SER A 48 -9.78 11.09 6.79
N ARG A 49 -9.17 11.25 7.97
CA ARG A 49 -9.63 10.68 9.24
C ARG A 49 -9.00 11.35 10.46
N ARG A 50 -9.71 11.35 11.59
CA ARG A 50 -9.27 11.96 12.85
C ARG A 50 -7.94 11.36 13.34
N GLU A 51 -7.79 10.05 13.25
CA GLU A 51 -6.59 9.32 13.66
C GLU A 51 -5.33 9.78 12.89
N ARG A 52 -5.49 10.37 11.69
CA ARG A 52 -4.36 10.95 10.93
C ARG A 52 -3.93 12.31 11.45
N LEU A 53 -4.85 13.07 12.06
CA LEU A 53 -4.56 14.33 12.74
C LEU A 53 -3.88 14.03 14.08
N ASP A 54 -4.40 13.04 14.82
CA ASP A 54 -3.80 12.56 16.08
C ASP A 54 -2.36 12.06 15.87
N LEU A 55 -2.08 11.41 14.73
CA LEU A 55 -0.70 11.04 14.34
C LEU A 55 0.22 12.27 14.23
N ILE A 56 -0.27 13.43 13.76
CA ILE A 56 0.56 14.63 13.64
C ILE A 56 0.95 15.15 15.02
N ASP A 57 0.02 15.18 15.97
CA ASP A 57 0.33 15.59 17.34
C ASP A 57 1.30 14.61 18.01
N LEU A 58 1.10 13.30 17.82
CA LEU A 58 2.02 12.27 18.29
C LEU A 58 3.43 12.43 17.67
N ALA A 59 3.50 12.73 16.37
CA ALA A 59 4.75 12.93 15.67
C ALA A 59 5.50 14.18 16.14
N ARG A 60 4.78 15.26 16.46
CA ARG A 60 5.34 16.50 17.04
C ARG A 60 5.82 16.31 18.47
N ALA A 61 5.15 15.48 19.26
CA ALA A 61 5.58 15.12 20.61
C ALA A 61 6.84 14.24 20.61
N HIS A 62 7.02 13.41 19.58
CA HIS A 62 8.15 12.48 19.45
C HIS A 62 8.94 12.68 18.14
N PRO A 63 9.54 13.85 17.88
CA PRO A 63 10.16 14.17 16.59
C PRO A 63 11.40 13.34 16.27
N HIS A 64 11.99 12.70 17.28
CA HIS A 64 13.10 11.75 17.12
C HIS A 64 12.63 10.38 16.59
N LEU A 65 11.35 10.01 16.79
CA LEU A 65 10.76 8.77 16.31
C LEU A 65 10.07 8.94 14.96
N PHE A 66 9.45 10.09 14.71
CA PHE A 66 8.56 10.25 13.56
C PHE A 66 9.12 11.20 12.50
N ASN A 67 8.66 10.95 11.28
CA ASN A 67 8.60 11.89 10.19
C ASN A 67 7.22 11.72 9.51
N ALA A 68 6.21 12.40 10.05
CA ALA A 68 4.83 12.35 9.58
C ALA A 68 4.31 13.76 9.30
N SER A 69 3.58 13.94 8.20
CA SER A 69 2.92 15.22 7.90
C SER A 69 1.74 15.07 6.93
N LEU A 70 0.82 16.03 6.99
CA LEU A 70 -0.33 16.13 6.09
C LEU A 70 0.07 16.80 4.77
N THR A 71 -0.37 16.26 3.65
CA THR A 71 -0.09 16.82 2.31
C THR A 71 -1.20 17.74 1.83
N ASN A 72 -2.42 17.58 2.36
CA ASN A 72 -3.56 18.42 2.01
C ASN A 72 -4.65 18.32 3.08
N PHE A 73 -5.44 19.38 3.20
CA PHE A 73 -6.64 19.46 4.04
C PHE A 73 -7.88 19.53 3.16
N PHE A 74 -8.70 18.49 3.20
CA PHE A 74 -9.96 18.40 2.47
C PHE A 74 -11.15 18.11 3.38
N PHE A 75 -10.95 17.30 4.42
CA PHE A 75 -12.01 16.84 5.32
C PHE A 75 -12.07 17.64 6.63
N PHE A 76 -10.95 18.24 7.06
CA PHE A 76 -10.82 19.06 8.26
C PHE A 76 -10.13 20.39 7.91
N LYS A 77 -10.70 21.13 6.95
CA LYS A 77 -10.11 22.36 6.41
C LYS A 77 -9.91 23.44 7.47
N GLU A 78 -10.83 23.48 8.42
CA GLU A 78 -10.88 24.45 9.52
C GLU A 78 -9.76 24.20 10.56
N GLU A 79 -9.12 23.03 10.52
CA GLU A 79 -8.09 22.63 11.48
C GLU A 79 -6.66 22.72 10.88
N GLU A 80 -6.50 23.33 9.70
CA GLU A 80 -5.19 23.50 9.05
C GLU A 80 -4.23 24.33 9.91
N GLU A 81 -4.71 25.32 10.65
CA GLU A 81 -3.88 26.12 11.57
C GLU A 81 -3.27 25.27 12.69
N GLN A 82 -4.03 24.30 13.21
CA GLN A 82 -3.58 23.41 14.26
C GLN A 82 -2.66 22.30 13.75
N TYR A 83 -3.03 21.61 12.67
CA TYR A 83 -2.32 20.39 12.22
C TYR A 83 -1.40 20.61 11.02
N GLY A 84 -1.34 21.82 10.48
CA GLY A 84 -0.42 22.20 9.42
C GLY A 84 1.02 22.46 9.92
N PRO A 85 1.89 23.03 9.08
CA PRO A 85 1.66 23.34 7.67
C PRO A 85 1.53 22.07 6.81
N LYS A 86 0.91 22.22 5.63
CA LYS A 86 0.94 21.19 4.60
C LYS A 86 2.37 20.98 4.10
N GLU A 87 2.74 19.72 3.92
CA GLU A 87 4.00 19.34 3.27
C GLU A 87 3.78 18.89 1.83
N LYS A 88 4.80 19.06 0.99
CA LYS A 88 4.71 18.62 -0.40
C LYS A 88 4.59 17.10 -0.48
N HIS A 89 3.92 16.63 -1.53
CA HIS A 89 4.00 15.23 -1.90
C HIS A 89 5.45 14.84 -2.14
N ILE A 90 5.86 13.70 -1.60
CA ILE A 90 7.15 13.08 -1.91
C ILE A 90 6.93 11.86 -2.79
N SER A 91 7.92 11.52 -3.61
CA SER A 91 7.93 10.26 -4.35
C SER A 91 7.67 9.08 -3.42
N PHE A 92 6.79 8.16 -3.83
CA PHE A 92 6.49 6.98 -3.03
C PHE A 92 7.73 6.12 -2.79
N PHE A 93 8.69 6.09 -3.72
CA PHE A 93 9.95 5.37 -3.55
C PHE A 93 10.80 5.91 -2.39
N ASN A 94 10.69 7.22 -2.10
CA ASN A 94 11.40 7.87 -0.99
C ASN A 94 10.76 7.55 0.38
N PHE A 95 9.58 6.92 0.41
CA PHE A 95 9.03 6.41 1.67
C PHE A 95 9.97 5.36 2.26
N PHE A 96 10.56 4.51 1.42
CA PHE A 96 11.42 3.40 1.82
C PHE A 96 12.82 3.82 2.26
N ASP A 97 13.07 5.13 2.39
CA ASP A 97 14.26 5.68 3.06
C ASP A 97 14.16 5.53 4.58
N TYR A 98 12.98 5.16 5.08
CA TYR A 98 12.64 5.04 6.49
C TYR A 98 12.25 3.61 6.83
N LYS A 99 12.74 3.09 7.96
CA LYS A 99 12.51 1.68 8.35
C LYS A 99 11.04 1.34 8.61
N TYR A 100 10.27 2.27 9.15
CA TYR A 100 8.96 2.00 9.75
C TYR A 100 7.84 2.74 8.99
N GLN A 101 7.05 2.04 8.19
CA GLN A 101 5.97 2.63 7.38
C GLN A 101 4.64 2.56 8.11
N ILE A 102 4.03 3.70 8.41
CA ILE A 102 2.74 3.73 9.09
C ILE A 102 1.60 3.57 8.06
N SER A 103 0.70 2.63 8.31
CA SER A 103 -0.53 2.44 7.53
C SER A 103 -1.75 2.70 8.41
N ILE A 104 -2.32 3.91 8.29
CA ILE A 104 -3.56 4.36 8.95
C ILE A 104 -4.65 4.51 7.90
N ASP A 105 -5.85 4.08 8.24
CA ASP A 105 -7.01 4.16 7.39
C ASP A 105 -7.33 5.60 6.93
N GLY A 106 -7.94 5.70 5.76
CA GLY A 106 -8.48 6.96 5.26
C GLY A 106 -9.99 7.02 5.48
N THR A 107 -10.75 7.38 4.46
CA THR A 107 -12.22 7.24 4.50
C THR A 107 -12.66 5.78 4.65
N VAL A 108 -11.82 4.83 4.23
CA VAL A 108 -11.94 3.37 4.39
C VAL A 108 -10.53 2.77 4.54
N ALA A 109 -10.36 1.46 4.32
CA ALA A 109 -9.06 0.80 4.28
C ALA A 109 -8.01 1.59 3.49
N ALA A 110 -6.78 1.60 3.98
CA ALA A 110 -5.68 2.29 3.35
C ALA A 110 -5.20 1.58 2.07
N TYR A 111 -5.69 2.03 0.91
CA TYR A 111 -5.29 1.61 -0.45
C TYR A 111 -3.78 1.52 -0.73
N ARG A 112 -2.94 2.10 0.12
CA ARG A 112 -1.48 2.07 0.00
C ARG A 112 -0.85 0.81 0.61
N LEU A 113 -1.57 0.10 1.49
CA LEU A 113 -1.05 -1.07 2.18
C LEU A 113 -0.36 -2.10 1.26
N PRO A 114 -0.94 -2.53 0.11
CA PRO A 114 -0.26 -3.53 -0.72
C PRO A 114 1.11 -3.04 -1.21
N TYR A 115 1.21 -1.76 -1.58
CA TYR A 115 2.47 -1.14 -2.03
C TYR A 115 3.46 -0.93 -0.88
N LEU A 116 3.00 -0.65 0.34
CA LEU A 116 3.88 -0.57 1.50
C LEU A 116 4.47 -1.95 1.84
N LEU A 117 3.64 -3.01 1.78
CA LEU A 117 4.07 -4.39 1.97
C LEU A 117 5.10 -4.79 0.90
N GLY A 118 4.86 -4.49 -0.37
CA GLY A 118 5.80 -4.79 -1.47
C GLY A 118 7.10 -3.98 -1.46
N GLY A 119 7.23 -3.01 -0.55
CA GLY A 119 8.42 -2.21 -0.34
C GLY A 119 9.50 -2.92 0.49
N SER A 120 10.58 -2.19 0.78
CA SER A 120 11.74 -2.70 1.54
C SER A 120 11.73 -2.32 3.03
N SER A 121 10.60 -1.88 3.57
CA SER A 121 10.49 -1.36 4.95
C SER A 121 9.39 -2.10 5.70
N VAL A 122 9.48 -2.18 7.03
CA VAL A 122 8.42 -2.84 7.80
C VAL A 122 7.17 -1.97 7.81
N VAL A 123 6.00 -2.60 7.70
CA VAL A 123 4.72 -1.92 7.84
C VAL A 123 4.25 -2.00 9.29
N LEU A 124 3.91 -0.86 9.87
CA LEU A 124 3.08 -0.75 11.07
C LEU A 124 1.65 -0.55 10.59
N LYS A 125 0.75 -1.50 10.87
CA LYS A 125 -0.63 -1.47 10.40
C LYS A 125 -1.59 -1.22 11.55
N GLN A 126 -2.43 -0.20 11.39
CA GLN A 126 -3.50 0.12 12.32
C GLN A 126 -4.51 -1.04 12.38
N ASP A 127 -4.97 -1.34 13.60
CA ASP A 127 -6.17 -2.13 13.81
C ASP A 127 -7.37 -1.41 13.19
N SER A 128 -8.06 -2.11 12.29
CA SER A 128 -9.00 -1.50 11.36
C SER A 128 -10.26 -2.34 11.26
N PRO A 129 -11.46 -1.72 11.31
CA PRO A 129 -12.71 -2.41 11.00
C PRO A 129 -12.89 -2.62 9.49
N TYR A 130 -12.05 -2.01 8.65
CA TYR A 130 -12.08 -2.16 7.21
C TYR A 130 -11.17 -3.30 6.77
N TYR A 131 -11.57 -3.97 5.69
CA TYR A 131 -10.80 -5.03 5.09
C TYR A 131 -10.72 -4.83 3.58
N GLU A 132 -9.61 -5.28 3.01
CA GLU A 132 -9.49 -5.56 1.58
C GLU A 132 -9.41 -7.08 1.40
N PHE A 133 -9.58 -7.56 0.16
CA PHE A 133 -9.72 -8.99 -0.12
C PHE A 133 -8.58 -9.86 0.43
N PHE A 134 -7.37 -9.32 0.52
CA PHE A 134 -6.16 -10.03 0.95
C PHE A 134 -5.85 -9.92 2.45
N TYR A 135 -6.58 -9.07 3.21
CA TYR A 135 -6.23 -8.79 4.60
C TYR A 135 -6.30 -10.03 5.51
N HIS A 136 -7.19 -10.96 5.20
CA HIS A 136 -7.39 -12.19 5.98
C HIS A 136 -6.18 -13.14 5.95
N GLU A 137 -5.30 -13.01 4.95
CA GLU A 137 -4.06 -13.79 4.84
C GLU A 137 -2.90 -13.11 5.58
N LEU A 138 -3.04 -11.83 5.95
CA LEU A 138 -2.01 -11.09 6.65
C LEU A 138 -1.95 -11.44 8.13
N LYS A 139 -0.78 -11.92 8.58
CA LYS A 139 -0.55 -12.32 9.97
C LYS A 139 0.20 -11.23 10.75
N PRO A 140 -0.33 -10.76 11.89
CA PRO A 140 0.36 -9.80 12.75
C PRO A 140 1.68 -10.38 13.28
N ASN A 141 2.71 -9.55 13.37
CA ASN A 141 4.10 -9.89 13.72
C ASN A 141 4.79 -10.91 12.78
N VAL A 142 4.14 -11.26 11.66
CA VAL A 142 4.75 -12.06 10.59
C VAL A 142 4.94 -11.19 9.36
N HIS A 143 3.87 -10.53 8.88
CA HIS A 143 3.91 -9.67 7.68
C HIS A 143 3.96 -8.17 8.00
N TYR A 144 3.54 -7.78 9.20
CA TYR A 144 3.45 -6.39 9.65
C TYR A 144 3.42 -6.31 11.18
N ILE A 145 3.66 -5.13 11.75
CA ILE A 145 3.54 -4.87 13.19
C ILE A 145 2.16 -4.23 13.45
N PRO A 146 1.25 -4.86 14.21
CA PRO A 146 -0.04 -4.28 14.54
C PRO A 146 0.10 -3.17 15.59
N PHE A 147 -0.74 -2.14 15.49
CA PHE A 147 -0.95 -1.15 16.55
C PHE A 147 -2.44 -0.82 16.68
N LYS A 148 -2.86 -0.35 17.85
CA LYS A 148 -4.26 -0.05 18.18
C LYS A 148 -4.83 1.05 17.30
N ARG A 149 -6.15 0.97 17.09
CA ARG A 149 -6.88 1.93 16.27
C ARG A 149 -6.70 3.38 16.73
N ASP A 150 -6.69 3.61 18.03
CA ASP A 150 -6.54 4.94 18.64
C ASP A 150 -5.08 5.43 18.74
N LEU A 151 -4.13 4.71 18.14
CA LEU A 151 -2.68 4.98 18.19
C LEU A 151 -2.05 4.92 19.59
N SER A 152 -2.79 4.49 20.62
CA SER A 152 -2.34 4.57 22.01
C SER A 152 -1.08 3.76 22.32
N ASP A 153 -0.78 2.74 21.53
CA ASP A 153 0.44 1.92 21.63
C ASP A 153 1.45 2.17 20.49
N LEU A 154 1.21 3.11 19.58
CA LEU A 154 2.05 3.29 18.39
C LEU A 154 3.50 3.66 18.75
N VAL A 155 3.70 4.53 19.75
CA VAL A 155 5.04 4.90 20.23
C VAL A 155 5.76 3.67 20.80
N GLU A 156 5.09 2.88 21.62
CA GLU A 156 5.62 1.64 22.19
C GLU A 156 6.02 0.65 21.09
N LYS A 157 5.18 0.47 20.07
CA LYS A 157 5.49 -0.41 18.92
C LYS A 157 6.71 0.05 18.14
N ILE A 158 6.90 1.36 17.95
CA ILE A 158 8.06 1.90 17.25
C ILE A 158 9.33 1.71 18.07
N GLU A 159 9.29 1.96 19.39
CA GLU A 159 10.46 1.75 20.25
C GLU A 159 10.82 0.27 20.36
N TRP A 160 9.82 -0.61 20.46
CA TRP A 160 10.04 -2.05 20.37
C TRP A 160 10.70 -2.43 19.04
N ALA A 161 10.23 -1.88 17.91
CA ALA A 161 10.82 -2.16 16.60
C ALA A 161 12.28 -1.70 16.51
N ARG A 162 12.62 -0.54 17.10
CA ARG A 162 14.01 -0.05 17.17
C ARG A 162 14.92 -0.93 18.03
N ALA A 163 14.39 -1.52 19.09
CA ALA A 163 15.13 -2.41 19.97
C ALA A 163 15.30 -3.83 19.40
N ASN A 164 14.52 -4.22 18.39
CA ASN A 164 14.48 -5.57 17.81
C ASN A 164 14.75 -5.55 16.29
N ASP A 165 15.78 -4.82 15.86
CA ASP A 165 16.01 -4.50 14.45
C ASP A 165 16.09 -5.72 13.52
N ASP A 166 16.79 -6.79 13.94
CA ASP A 166 16.92 -8.04 13.19
C ASP A 166 15.56 -8.73 13.00
N GLN A 167 14.77 -8.81 14.07
CA GLN A 167 13.42 -9.38 14.01
C GLN A 167 12.52 -8.55 13.09
N VAL A 168 12.63 -7.22 13.17
CA VAL A 168 11.81 -6.31 12.36
C VAL A 168 12.16 -6.39 10.89
N LYS A 169 13.45 -6.57 10.57
CA LYS A 169 13.91 -6.84 9.20
C LYS A 169 13.26 -8.10 8.63
N ILE A 170 13.19 -9.18 9.41
CA ILE A 170 12.50 -10.43 9.00
C ILE A 170 11.01 -10.17 8.74
N ILE A 171 10.33 -9.38 9.59
CA ILE A 171 8.91 -9.02 9.38
C ILE A 171 8.74 -8.23 8.07
N ALA A 172 9.64 -7.29 7.79
CA ALA A 172 9.62 -6.53 6.54
C ALA A 172 9.81 -7.43 5.31
N GLU A 173 10.76 -8.35 5.37
CA GLU A 173 11.05 -9.32 4.29
C GLU A 173 9.86 -10.25 4.05
N ASN A 174 9.21 -10.73 5.11
CA ASN A 174 8.01 -11.56 5.01
C ASN A 174 6.82 -10.80 4.41
N GLY A 175 6.59 -9.55 4.82
CA GLY A 175 5.55 -8.70 4.23
C GLY A 175 5.78 -8.45 2.73
N ARG A 176 7.04 -8.20 2.36
CA ARG A 176 7.46 -8.04 0.97
C ARG A 176 7.26 -9.30 0.15
N LYS A 177 7.68 -10.45 0.69
CA LYS A 177 7.51 -11.76 0.07
C LYS A 177 6.03 -12.07 -0.17
N TYR A 178 5.17 -11.83 0.84
CA TYR A 178 3.73 -12.01 0.69
C TYR A 178 3.17 -11.17 -0.47
N ALA A 179 3.53 -9.88 -0.56
CA ALA A 179 3.08 -9.03 -1.66
C ALA A 179 3.61 -9.49 -3.04
N GLN A 180 4.85 -9.99 -3.11
CA GLN A 180 5.44 -10.55 -4.33
C GLN A 180 4.76 -11.83 -4.80
N GLU A 181 4.29 -12.65 -3.88
CA GLU A 181 3.70 -13.95 -4.19
C GLU A 181 2.19 -13.90 -4.39
N ASN A 182 1.50 -12.88 -3.85
CA ASN A 182 0.03 -12.86 -3.76
C ASN A 182 -0.64 -11.55 -4.23
N LEU A 183 0.11 -10.46 -4.45
CA LEU A 183 -0.45 -9.13 -4.77
C LEU A 183 0.09 -8.55 -6.08
N MET A 184 0.66 -9.37 -6.95
CA MET A 184 1.07 -8.93 -8.29
C MET A 184 -0.17 -8.69 -9.16
N PRO A 185 -0.05 -7.92 -10.26
CA PRO A 185 -1.18 -7.67 -11.16
C PRO A 185 -1.90 -8.96 -11.60
N ARG A 186 -1.14 -10.03 -11.84
CA ARG A 186 -1.67 -11.37 -12.16
C ARG A 186 -2.60 -11.89 -11.06
N ASP A 187 -2.19 -11.80 -9.80
CA ASP A 187 -2.93 -12.35 -8.66
C ASP A 187 -4.23 -11.58 -8.44
N VAL A 188 -4.18 -10.25 -8.57
CA VAL A 188 -5.37 -9.38 -8.53
C VAL A 188 -6.36 -9.75 -9.64
N TYR A 189 -5.89 -9.96 -10.87
CA TYR A 189 -6.77 -10.39 -11.97
C TYR A 189 -7.34 -11.80 -11.73
N CYS A 190 -6.52 -12.73 -11.24
CA CYS A 190 -6.97 -14.08 -10.89
C CYS A 190 -8.07 -14.05 -9.82
N TYR A 191 -7.91 -13.23 -8.78
CA TYR A 191 -8.93 -13.03 -7.75
C TYR A 191 -10.25 -12.54 -8.35
N HIS A 192 -10.23 -11.50 -9.19
CA HIS A 192 -11.46 -10.98 -9.81
C HIS A 192 -12.11 -11.99 -10.76
N ALA A 193 -11.32 -12.72 -11.56
CA ALA A 193 -11.84 -13.75 -12.45
C ALA A 193 -12.50 -14.89 -11.65
N ALA A 194 -11.88 -15.34 -10.57
CA ALA A 194 -12.45 -16.35 -9.67
C ALA A 194 -13.72 -15.81 -8.98
N LEU A 195 -13.67 -14.59 -8.45
CA LEU A 195 -14.80 -13.92 -7.82
C LEU A 195 -16.02 -13.86 -8.74
N PHE A 196 -15.86 -13.36 -9.96
CA PHE A 196 -16.97 -13.26 -10.91
C PHE A 196 -17.47 -14.62 -11.38
N LYS A 197 -16.58 -15.61 -11.50
CA LYS A 197 -16.96 -17.00 -11.82
C LYS A 197 -17.77 -17.65 -10.69
N GLU A 198 -17.40 -17.43 -9.43
CA GLU A 198 -18.17 -17.96 -8.30
C GLU A 198 -19.46 -17.17 -8.07
N TRP A 199 -19.45 -15.87 -8.34
CA TRP A 199 -20.63 -15.03 -8.30
C TRP A 199 -21.68 -15.44 -9.35
N SER A 200 -21.26 -15.76 -10.57
CA SER A 200 -22.19 -16.12 -11.66
C SER A 200 -23.01 -17.39 -11.35
N LYS A 201 -22.45 -18.33 -10.58
CA LYS A 201 -23.16 -19.53 -10.11
C LYS A 201 -24.30 -19.25 -9.13
N ARG A 202 -24.32 -18.06 -8.52
CA ARG A 202 -25.32 -17.64 -7.52
C ARG A 202 -26.43 -16.78 -8.13
N LEU A 203 -26.35 -16.46 -9.41
CA LEU A 203 -27.40 -15.73 -10.12
C LEU A 203 -28.65 -16.61 -10.23
N THR A 204 -29.76 -16.12 -9.70
CA THR A 204 -31.06 -16.80 -9.75
C THR A 204 -31.92 -16.40 -10.96
N SER A 205 -31.53 -15.33 -11.66
CA SER A 205 -32.24 -14.78 -12.80
C SER A 205 -31.31 -14.58 -13.98
N GLU A 206 -31.87 -14.63 -15.19
CA GLU A 206 -31.15 -14.33 -16.43
C GLU A 206 -30.64 -12.88 -16.46
N VAL A 207 -29.41 -12.68 -16.93
CA VAL A 207 -28.81 -11.36 -17.11
C VAL A 207 -29.37 -10.71 -18.37
N ARG A 208 -29.96 -9.52 -18.23
CA ARG A 208 -30.50 -8.75 -19.36
C ARG A 208 -29.82 -7.39 -19.48
N VAL A 209 -29.39 -7.04 -20.69
CA VAL A 209 -28.89 -5.70 -21.01
C VAL A 209 -30.08 -4.73 -21.00
N ARG A 210 -30.01 -3.70 -20.16
CA ARG A 210 -31.11 -2.74 -19.99
C ARG A 210 -30.94 -1.54 -20.94
N PRO A 211 -32.03 -0.86 -21.34
CA PRO A 211 -31.93 0.40 -22.06
C PRO A 211 -31.03 1.39 -21.33
N GLY A 212 -30.11 2.03 -22.07
CA GLY A 212 -29.13 2.96 -21.51
C GLY A 212 -27.80 2.32 -21.06
N MET A 213 -27.66 0.99 -21.08
CA MET A 213 -26.36 0.34 -20.93
C MET A 213 -25.57 0.44 -22.25
N GLU A 214 -24.31 0.85 -22.15
CA GLU A 214 -23.36 0.90 -23.28
C GLU A 214 -22.42 -0.31 -23.24
N HIS A 215 -22.15 -0.90 -24.42
CA HIS A 215 -21.19 -1.98 -24.54
C HIS A 215 -19.77 -1.42 -24.50
N VAL A 216 -18.97 -1.85 -23.52
CA VAL A 216 -17.54 -1.54 -23.43
C VAL A 216 -16.77 -2.57 -24.27
N PRO A 217 -16.26 -2.22 -25.47
CA PRO A 217 -15.56 -3.18 -26.31
C PRO A 217 -14.18 -3.53 -25.74
N ILE A 218 -13.75 -4.76 -25.96
CA ILE A 218 -12.35 -5.15 -25.76
C ILE A 218 -11.54 -4.54 -26.91
N GLU A 219 -10.53 -3.75 -26.59
CA GLU A 219 -9.71 -3.11 -27.61
C GLU A 219 -8.88 -4.14 -28.39
N GLU A 220 -8.60 -3.87 -29.66
CA GLU A 220 -7.96 -4.85 -30.55
C GLU A 220 -6.55 -5.24 -30.09
N HIS A 221 -5.86 -4.31 -29.42
CA HIS A 221 -4.55 -4.54 -28.82
C HIS A 221 -4.60 -5.42 -27.56
N GLU A 222 -5.75 -5.48 -26.87
CA GLU A 222 -5.99 -6.35 -25.70
C GLU A 222 -6.23 -7.80 -26.11
N LYS A 223 -6.73 -8.04 -27.33
CA LYS A 223 -6.89 -9.39 -27.90
C LYS A 223 -5.57 -10.15 -27.97
N ARG A 224 -4.43 -9.45 -28.07
CA ARG A 224 -3.08 -10.03 -28.02
C ARG A 224 -2.75 -10.67 -26.66
N PHE A 225 -3.29 -10.12 -25.58
CA PHE A 225 -3.21 -10.68 -24.22
C PHE A 225 -4.31 -11.72 -23.94
N GLY A 226 -5.31 -11.83 -24.82
CA GLY A 226 -6.39 -12.83 -24.78
C GLY A 226 -5.93 -14.28 -24.94
N SER A 227 -4.67 -14.52 -25.29
CA SER A 227 -4.04 -15.85 -25.19
C SER A 227 -3.48 -16.11 -23.78
N CYS A 228 -4.26 -15.78 -22.75
CA CYS A 228 -3.94 -16.20 -21.39
C CYS A 228 -4.08 -17.72 -21.36
N ARG A 229 -2.97 -18.43 -21.63
CA ARG A 229 -2.82 -19.86 -21.38
C ARG A 229 -2.76 -20.01 -19.87
N CYS A 230 -3.90 -19.84 -19.20
CA CYS A 230 -4.15 -20.46 -17.91
C CYS A 230 -4.09 -21.96 -18.18
N HIS A 231 -2.88 -22.47 -18.26
CA HIS A 231 -2.57 -23.87 -18.28
C HIS A 231 -3.28 -24.44 -17.06
N ARG A 232 -4.40 -25.13 -17.30
CA ARG A 232 -4.96 -26.13 -16.40
C ARG A 232 -3.92 -27.24 -16.28
N LEU A 233 -2.78 -26.95 -15.67
CA LEU A 233 -1.84 -27.96 -15.25
C LEU A 233 -2.34 -28.42 -13.89
N THR A 234 -3.12 -29.48 -13.97
CA THR A 234 -3.56 -30.38 -12.88
C THR A 234 -4.41 -29.76 -11.77
N ARG A 235 -5.53 -30.44 -11.45
CA ARG A 235 -6.19 -30.30 -10.15
C ARG A 235 -5.12 -30.43 -9.06
N HIS A 236 -4.80 -29.34 -8.38
CA HIS A 236 -4.54 -29.45 -6.96
C HIS A 236 -5.91 -29.37 -6.30
N ASP A 237 -6.43 -30.54 -5.93
CA ASP A 237 -7.48 -30.62 -4.93
C ASP A 237 -6.83 -30.15 -3.62
N GLU A 238 -7.07 -28.91 -3.24
CA GLU A 238 -6.85 -28.47 -1.86
C GLU A 238 -8.22 -28.44 -1.18
N LEU A 239 -8.41 -29.45 -0.33
CA LEU A 239 -9.41 -29.51 0.74
C LEU A 239 -9.05 -28.52 1.84
#